data_AF-A0A352CQ81-F1
#
_entry.id   AF-A0A352CQ81-F1
#
_cell.length_a   1.000
_cell.length_b   1.000
_cell.length_c   1.000
_cell.angle_alpha   90.00
_cell.angle_beta   90.00
_cell.angle_gamma   90.00
#
_symmetry.space_group_name_H-M   'P 1'
#
loop_
_entity.id
_entity.type
_entity.pdbx_description
1 polymer ?
#
loop_
_entity_poly.entity_id
_entity_poly.type
_entity_poly.pdbx_seq_one_letter_code
_entity_poly.pdbx_strand_id
1 'polypeptide(L)'
;MISRLIDKITDKKAPIVVGLDPNLKFVPEKLKRAATEEKGESLDAAAEAVLAFNKAIVDATYDLIPAVKPQIAMYEQFGIPGLAAYKETVDYCHEKGLIVIGDVKRGDIGSTSESYAIAHLGEIQVGEKKLKPFDEDFATVNPYLGSDGVKPFVDVCNRCDRGIFVLVKTSNPSSGEFQDRLMDGRPLYEHVADKVREWGEDSMDGAYSNVGAVVGATYPEQGEIARKLMPHTYILVPGYGA
;
A
#
# COMPACT_ATOMS: atom_id res chain seq x y z
N MET A 1 9.72 6.31 -9.35
CA MET A 1 8.44 5.58 -9.27
C MET A 1 7.22 6.51 -9.27
N ILE A 2 7.16 7.57 -8.44
CA ILE A 2 5.99 8.45 -8.32
C ILE A 2 5.63 9.15 -9.64
N SER A 3 6.61 9.50 -10.48
CA SER A 3 6.35 10.09 -11.81
C SER A 3 5.51 9.16 -12.68
N ARG A 4 5.80 7.85 -12.70
CA ARG A 4 5.00 6.85 -13.44
C ARG A 4 3.57 6.75 -12.92
N LEU A 5 3.33 6.92 -11.62
CA LEU A 5 1.98 6.99 -11.07
C LEU A 5 1.25 8.25 -11.55
N ILE A 6 1.92 9.41 -11.51
CA ILE A 6 1.37 10.69 -11.97
C ILE A 6 1.02 10.64 -13.46
N ASP A 7 1.88 10.05 -14.28
CA ASP A 7 1.65 9.88 -15.72
C ASP A 7 0.41 9.03 -15.98
N LYS A 8 0.26 7.91 -15.25
CA LYS A 8 -0.94 7.07 -15.34
C LYS A 8 -2.20 7.78 -14.86
N ILE A 9 -2.13 8.55 -13.79
CA ILE A 9 -3.25 9.38 -13.32
C ILE A 9 -3.67 10.37 -14.43
N THR A 10 -2.70 10.99 -15.08
CA THR A 10 -2.93 11.99 -16.14
C THR A 10 -3.52 11.35 -17.39
N ASP A 11 -2.98 10.21 -17.84
CA ASP A 11 -3.47 9.43 -18.98
C ASP A 11 -4.92 8.96 -18.77
N LYS A 12 -5.20 8.38 -17.60
CA LYS A 12 -6.54 7.89 -17.24
C LYS A 12 -7.52 8.99 -16.85
N LYS A 13 -7.02 10.19 -16.54
CA LYS A 13 -7.78 11.29 -15.93
C LYS A 13 -8.53 10.86 -14.66
N ALA A 14 -7.93 9.94 -13.92
CA ALA A 14 -8.54 9.27 -12.79
C ALA A 14 -7.54 9.18 -11.63
N PRO A 15 -7.62 10.08 -10.62
CA PRO A 15 -6.85 9.94 -9.39
C PRO A 15 -7.51 8.92 -8.45
N ILE A 16 -7.82 7.73 -8.99
CA ILE A 16 -8.58 6.68 -8.31
C ILE A 16 -7.67 5.49 -8.05
N VAL A 17 -7.77 4.94 -6.85
CA VAL A 17 -7.12 3.69 -6.48
C VAL A 17 -8.22 2.72 -6.05
N VAL A 18 -8.35 1.59 -6.75
CA VAL A 18 -9.32 0.56 -6.35
C VAL A 18 -8.74 -0.28 -5.22
N GLY A 19 -9.45 -0.33 -4.09
CA GLY A 19 -9.10 -1.21 -2.97
C GLY A 19 -9.43 -2.66 -3.29
N LEU A 20 -8.47 -3.57 -3.05
CA LEU A 20 -8.69 -5.01 -3.13
C LEU A 20 -8.64 -5.58 -1.71
N ASP A 21 -9.80 -5.53 -1.07
CA ASP A 21 -9.99 -5.85 0.35
C ASP A 21 -10.92 -7.09 0.48
N PRO A 22 -10.47 -8.29 0.06
CA PRO A 22 -11.32 -9.45 -0.12
C PRO A 22 -11.62 -10.16 1.20
N ASN A 23 -12.66 -9.73 1.90
CA ASN A 23 -13.27 -10.53 2.97
C ASN A 23 -14.24 -11.56 2.35
N LEU A 24 -14.22 -12.83 2.79
CA LEU A 24 -15.11 -13.89 2.27
C LEU A 24 -16.60 -13.53 2.32
N LYS A 25 -17.02 -12.64 3.22
CA LYS A 25 -18.41 -12.15 3.29
C LYS A 25 -18.82 -11.35 2.05
N PHE A 26 -17.87 -10.75 1.34
CA PHE A 26 -18.10 -9.99 0.12
C PHE A 26 -17.92 -10.83 -1.15
N VAL A 27 -17.23 -11.98 -1.04
CA VAL A 27 -17.00 -12.86 -2.17
C VAL A 27 -18.33 -13.53 -2.60
N PRO A 28 -18.73 -13.42 -3.87
CA PRO A 28 -19.94 -14.04 -4.37
C PRO A 28 -20.01 -15.55 -4.08
N GLU A 29 -21.18 -16.05 -3.67
CA GLU A 29 -21.40 -17.47 -3.34
C GLU A 29 -20.96 -18.42 -4.47
N LYS A 30 -21.16 -18.00 -5.73
CA LYS A 30 -20.74 -18.80 -6.90
C LYS A 30 -19.24 -19.08 -6.91
N LEU A 31 -18.41 -18.10 -6.55
CA LEU A 31 -16.96 -18.26 -6.53
C LEU A 31 -16.52 -19.13 -5.35
N LYS A 32 -17.13 -18.92 -4.18
CA LYS A 32 -16.86 -19.75 -2.99
C LYS A 32 -17.20 -21.21 -3.25
N ARG A 33 -18.39 -21.48 -3.81
CA ARG A 33 -18.83 -22.83 -4.16
C ARG A 33 -17.90 -23.51 -5.16
N ALA A 34 -17.55 -22.83 -6.25
CA ALA A 34 -16.63 -23.38 -7.25
C ALA A 34 -15.29 -23.78 -6.62
N ALA A 35 -14.71 -22.92 -5.76
CA ALA A 35 -13.46 -23.22 -5.09
C ALA A 35 -13.57 -24.39 -4.09
N THR A 36 -14.67 -24.48 -3.33
CA THR A 36 -14.89 -25.61 -2.41
C THR A 36 -15.20 -26.92 -3.11
N GLU A 37 -15.86 -26.88 -4.27
CA GLU A 37 -16.12 -28.06 -5.10
C GLU A 37 -14.81 -28.64 -5.66
N GLU A 38 -13.82 -27.78 -5.97
CA GLU A 38 -12.50 -28.18 -6.47
C GLU A 38 -11.51 -28.58 -5.37
N LYS A 39 -11.39 -27.77 -4.31
CA LYS A 39 -10.33 -27.88 -3.30
C LYS A 39 -10.82 -28.29 -1.89
N GLY A 40 -12.10 -28.65 -1.77
CA GLY A 40 -12.75 -28.97 -0.51
C GLY A 40 -12.93 -27.76 0.42
N GLU A 41 -13.45 -27.98 1.61
CA GLU A 41 -13.55 -26.95 2.66
C GLU A 41 -12.18 -26.69 3.29
N SER A 42 -11.37 -25.85 2.63
CA SER A 42 -9.97 -25.62 2.97
C SER A 42 -9.57 -24.13 2.84
N LEU A 43 -8.40 -23.79 3.40
CA LEU A 43 -7.81 -22.45 3.21
C LEU A 43 -7.42 -22.22 1.74
N ASP A 44 -7.05 -23.27 1.01
CA ASP A 44 -6.80 -23.20 -0.43
C ASP A 44 -8.05 -22.82 -1.21
N ALA A 45 -9.22 -23.35 -0.84
CA ALA A 45 -10.49 -22.94 -1.44
C ALA A 45 -10.85 -21.48 -1.12
N ALA A 46 -10.63 -21.04 0.12
CA ALA A 46 -10.85 -19.64 0.50
C ALA A 46 -9.94 -18.69 -0.29
N ALA A 47 -8.66 -19.00 -0.39
CA ALA A 47 -7.68 -18.23 -1.14
C ALA A 47 -7.99 -18.18 -2.64
N GLU A 48 -8.39 -19.30 -3.24
CA GLU A 48 -8.82 -19.38 -4.64
C GLU A 48 -10.04 -18.49 -4.91
N ALA A 49 -11.06 -18.55 -4.06
CA ALA A 49 -12.26 -17.74 -4.21
C ALA A 49 -11.95 -16.23 -4.12
N VAL A 50 -11.04 -15.85 -3.22
CA VAL A 50 -10.54 -14.47 -3.08
C VAL A 50 -9.77 -14.02 -4.32
N LEU A 51 -8.83 -14.84 -4.80
CA LEU A 51 -8.05 -14.56 -5.99
C LEU A 51 -8.95 -14.34 -7.20
N ALA A 52 -9.90 -15.26 -7.44
CA ALA A 52 -10.86 -15.16 -8.54
C ALA A 52 -11.71 -13.89 -8.43
N PHE A 53 -12.14 -13.51 -7.22
CA PHE A 53 -12.90 -12.29 -6.99
C PHE A 53 -12.08 -11.03 -7.32
N ASN A 54 -10.83 -10.96 -6.88
CA ASN A 54 -9.97 -9.81 -7.19
C ASN A 54 -9.64 -9.72 -8.67
N LYS A 55 -9.34 -10.85 -9.34
CA LYS A 55 -9.14 -10.87 -10.79
C LYS A 55 -10.36 -10.32 -11.53
N ALA A 56 -11.57 -10.68 -11.11
CA ALA A 56 -12.80 -10.15 -11.69
C ALA A 56 -12.97 -8.63 -11.48
N ILE A 57 -12.60 -8.09 -10.32
CA ILE A 57 -12.60 -6.63 -10.07
C ILE A 57 -11.57 -5.94 -10.97
N VAL A 58 -10.36 -6.48 -11.04
CA VAL A 58 -9.28 -5.95 -11.88
C VAL A 58 -9.70 -5.95 -13.35
N ASP A 59 -10.25 -7.05 -13.86
CA ASP A 59 -10.72 -7.15 -15.25
C ASP A 59 -11.81 -6.13 -15.59
N ALA A 60 -12.66 -5.78 -14.61
CA ALA A 60 -13.72 -4.80 -14.79
C ALA A 60 -13.23 -3.35 -14.69
N THR A 61 -11.99 -3.08 -14.25
CA THR A 61 -11.55 -1.72 -13.89
C THR A 61 -10.17 -1.31 -14.42
N TYR A 62 -9.33 -2.23 -14.87
CA TYR A 62 -7.91 -1.98 -15.14
C TYR A 62 -7.66 -0.92 -16.23
N ASP A 63 -8.58 -0.77 -17.17
CA ASP A 63 -8.49 0.21 -18.25
C ASP A 63 -8.92 1.62 -17.83
N LEU A 64 -9.59 1.75 -16.67
CA LEU A 64 -10.12 3.01 -16.14
C LEU A 64 -9.23 3.65 -15.06
N ILE A 65 -8.40 2.87 -14.37
CA ILE A 65 -7.68 3.31 -13.17
C ILE A 65 -6.16 3.22 -13.35
N PRO A 66 -5.40 4.08 -12.66
CA PRO A 66 -3.93 3.99 -12.65
C PRO A 66 -3.40 2.89 -11.72
N ALA A 67 -4.13 2.59 -10.64
CA ALA A 67 -3.60 1.81 -9.53
C ALA A 67 -4.66 1.02 -8.76
N VAL A 68 -4.20 -0.04 -8.10
CA VAL A 68 -4.95 -0.82 -7.11
C VAL A 68 -4.20 -0.85 -5.78
N LYS A 69 -4.93 -1.14 -4.70
CA LYS A 69 -4.37 -1.21 -3.35
C LYS A 69 -4.85 -2.46 -2.59
N PRO A 70 -4.20 -3.62 -2.77
CA PRO A 70 -4.55 -4.82 -2.01
C PRO A 70 -4.19 -4.69 -0.52
N GLN A 71 -5.11 -5.09 0.37
CA GLN A 71 -4.91 -5.09 1.82
C GLN A 71 -4.44 -6.46 2.30
N ILE A 72 -3.13 -6.60 2.58
CA ILE A 72 -2.50 -7.89 2.88
C ILE A 72 -3.12 -8.62 4.08
N ALA A 73 -3.63 -7.89 5.08
CA ALA A 73 -4.27 -8.50 6.25
C ALA A 73 -5.49 -9.37 5.86
N MET A 74 -6.19 -9.01 4.76
CA MET A 74 -7.31 -9.80 4.26
C MET A 74 -6.89 -11.06 3.51
N TYR A 75 -5.60 -11.23 3.21
CA TYR A 75 -5.03 -12.44 2.65
C TYR A 75 -4.38 -13.29 3.75
N GLU A 76 -3.68 -12.66 4.69
CA GLU A 76 -3.02 -13.31 5.83
C GLU A 76 -3.97 -14.16 6.67
N GLN A 77 -5.24 -13.76 6.79
CA GLN A 77 -6.27 -14.53 7.49
C GLN A 77 -6.49 -15.95 6.91
N PHE A 78 -6.04 -16.22 5.68
CA PHE A 78 -6.09 -17.54 5.03
C PHE A 78 -4.74 -18.27 5.06
N GLY A 79 -3.78 -17.81 5.86
CA GLY A 79 -2.47 -18.45 5.99
C GLY A 79 -1.63 -18.40 4.71
N ILE A 80 -0.80 -19.42 4.50
CA ILE A 80 0.11 -19.50 3.35
C ILE A 80 -0.62 -19.49 1.99
N PRO A 81 -1.75 -20.23 1.81
CA PRO A 81 -2.53 -20.11 0.58
C PRO A 81 -3.00 -18.67 0.30
N GLY A 82 -3.37 -17.93 1.34
CA GLY A 82 -3.73 -16.53 1.23
C GLY A 82 -2.57 -15.65 0.76
N LEU A 83 -1.38 -15.82 1.32
CA LEU A 83 -0.19 -15.08 0.87
C LEU A 83 0.23 -15.45 -0.56
N ALA A 84 0.03 -16.70 -0.99
CA ALA A 84 0.21 -17.09 -2.38
C ALA A 84 -0.79 -16.37 -3.30
N ALA A 85 -2.07 -16.33 -2.92
CA ALA A 85 -3.10 -15.56 -3.63
C ALA A 85 -2.82 -14.05 -3.65
N TYR A 86 -2.21 -13.50 -2.59
CA TYR A 86 -1.75 -12.11 -2.58
C TYR A 86 -0.71 -11.87 -3.66
N LYS A 87 0.35 -12.68 -3.70
CA LYS A 87 1.39 -12.58 -4.73
C LYS A 87 0.81 -12.71 -6.14
N GLU A 88 -0.06 -13.71 -6.36
CA GLU A 88 -0.68 -13.89 -7.67
C GLU A 88 -1.59 -12.73 -8.05
N THR A 89 -2.26 -12.09 -7.08
CA THR A 89 -3.04 -10.87 -7.32
C THR A 89 -2.13 -9.71 -7.74
N VAL A 90 -0.99 -9.52 -7.07
CA VAL A 90 0.01 -8.49 -7.43
C VAL A 90 0.50 -8.69 -8.87
N ASP A 91 0.91 -9.92 -9.20
CA ASP A 91 1.38 -10.29 -10.54
C ASP A 91 0.34 -10.03 -11.61
N TYR A 92 -0.91 -10.44 -11.36
CA TYR A 92 -2.01 -10.21 -12.29
C TYR A 92 -2.28 -8.72 -12.52
N CYS A 93 -2.16 -7.89 -11.48
CA CYS A 93 -2.33 -6.45 -11.63
C CYS A 93 -1.21 -5.84 -12.49
N HIS A 94 0.03 -6.33 -12.35
CA HIS A 94 1.14 -5.93 -13.22
C HIS A 94 0.96 -6.37 -14.67
N GLU A 95 0.45 -7.57 -14.91
CA GLU A 95 0.09 -8.03 -16.27
C GLU A 95 -0.93 -7.11 -16.94
N LYS A 96 -1.84 -6.53 -16.16
CA LYS A 96 -2.83 -5.53 -16.61
C LYS A 96 -2.27 -4.10 -16.69
N GLY A 97 -1.00 -3.92 -16.38
CA GLY A 97 -0.31 -2.63 -16.42
C GLY A 97 -0.70 -1.68 -15.30
N LEU A 98 -1.26 -2.16 -14.20
CA LEU A 98 -1.63 -1.34 -13.04
C LEU A 98 -0.42 -1.07 -12.14
N ILE A 99 -0.48 0.05 -11.41
CA ILE A 99 0.39 0.29 -10.25
C ILE A 99 -0.21 -0.45 -9.05
N VAL A 100 0.62 -1.15 -8.29
CA VAL A 100 0.18 -1.88 -7.09
C VAL A 100 0.71 -1.20 -5.83
N ILE A 101 -0.21 -0.79 -4.96
CA ILE A 101 0.09 -0.23 -3.65
C ILE A 101 -0.24 -1.28 -2.57
N GLY A 102 0.76 -2.00 -2.09
CA GLY A 102 0.60 -2.95 -0.98
C GLY A 102 0.23 -2.22 0.30
N ASP A 103 -1.01 -2.40 0.78
CA ASP A 103 -1.44 -1.79 2.02
C ASP A 103 -1.10 -2.68 3.22
N VAL A 104 0.20 -2.71 3.54
CA VAL A 104 0.84 -3.66 4.46
C VAL A 104 1.11 -3.07 5.85
N LYS A 105 1.15 -1.74 5.98
CA LYS A 105 1.35 -0.96 7.21
C LYS A 105 2.53 -1.46 8.06
N ARG A 106 3.61 -1.92 7.41
CA ARG A 106 4.78 -2.47 8.10
C ARG A 106 5.57 -1.37 8.81
N GLY A 107 6.31 -1.76 9.83
CA GLY A 107 7.20 -0.90 10.60
C GLY A 107 7.87 -1.74 11.67
N ASP A 108 9.20 -1.68 11.73
CA ASP A 108 10.03 -2.35 12.72
C ASP A 108 11.32 -1.54 12.92
N ILE A 109 12.38 -2.08 13.49
CA ILE A 109 13.68 -1.40 13.61
C ILE A 109 14.79 -2.14 12.85
N GLY A 110 15.78 -1.38 12.34
CA GLY A 110 17.02 -1.91 11.80
C GLY A 110 16.82 -2.99 10.73
N SER A 111 17.53 -4.11 10.87
CA SER A 111 17.52 -5.22 9.90
C SER A 111 16.16 -5.89 9.73
N THR A 112 15.29 -5.82 10.75
CA THR A 112 13.93 -6.36 10.63
C THR A 112 13.08 -5.49 9.72
N SER A 113 13.19 -4.16 9.85
CA SER A 113 12.53 -3.22 8.94
C SER A 113 13.03 -3.37 7.50
N GLU A 114 14.34 -3.55 7.32
CA GLU A 114 14.93 -3.86 6.01
C GLU A 114 14.36 -5.15 5.41
N SER A 115 14.15 -6.19 6.22
CA SER A 115 13.56 -7.45 5.75
C SER A 115 12.13 -7.27 5.23
N TYR A 116 11.31 -6.45 5.90
CA TYR A 116 9.99 -6.08 5.39
C TYR A 116 10.08 -5.26 4.10
N ALA A 117 11.00 -4.29 4.03
CA ALA A 117 11.21 -3.48 2.84
C ALA A 117 11.61 -4.34 1.63
N ILE A 118 12.54 -5.29 1.83
CA ILE A 118 12.97 -6.23 0.80
C ILE A 118 11.84 -7.15 0.37
N ALA A 119 11.05 -7.68 1.32
CA ALA A 119 9.93 -8.57 1.01
C ALA A 119 8.90 -7.93 0.07
N HIS A 120 8.57 -6.66 0.30
CA HIS A 120 7.54 -5.96 -0.46
C HIS A 120 8.09 -5.24 -1.71
N LEU A 121 9.17 -4.47 -1.55
CA LEU A 121 9.61 -3.51 -2.56
C LEU A 121 10.95 -3.89 -3.21
N GLY A 122 11.69 -4.79 -2.58
CA GLY A 122 13.05 -5.10 -2.98
C GLY A 122 13.20 -6.40 -3.75
N GLU A 123 14.43 -6.89 -3.71
CA GLU A 123 14.87 -8.13 -4.32
C GLU A 123 15.80 -8.88 -3.37
N ILE A 124 15.72 -10.22 -3.40
CA ILE A 124 16.62 -11.11 -2.66
C ILE A 124 17.48 -11.90 -3.63
N GLN A 125 18.72 -12.16 -3.23
CA GLN A 125 19.61 -13.07 -3.96
C GLN A 125 19.35 -14.51 -3.51
N VAL A 126 18.96 -15.38 -4.46
CA VAL A 126 18.83 -16.83 -4.25
C VAL A 126 19.69 -17.56 -5.27
N GLY A 127 20.81 -18.13 -4.81
CA GLY A 127 21.83 -18.66 -5.70
C GLY A 127 22.40 -17.55 -6.58
N GLU A 128 22.26 -17.69 -7.90
CA GLU A 128 22.72 -16.70 -8.89
C GLU A 128 21.63 -15.71 -9.33
N LYS A 129 20.37 -15.89 -8.88
CA LYS A 129 19.24 -15.07 -9.33
C LYS A 129 18.82 -14.05 -8.28
N LYS A 130 18.49 -12.85 -8.74
CA LYS A 130 17.72 -11.86 -7.98
C LYS A 130 16.24 -12.09 -8.21
N LEU A 131 15.48 -12.22 -7.13
CA LEU A 131 14.05 -12.51 -7.15
C LEU A 131 13.30 -11.45 -6.36
N LYS A 132 12.13 -11.05 -6.88
CA LYS A 132 11.23 -10.13 -6.20
C LYS A 132 10.19 -10.94 -5.42
N PRO A 133 10.06 -10.77 -4.09
CA PRO A 133 9.19 -11.62 -3.29
C PRO A 133 7.71 -11.28 -3.48
N PHE A 134 7.20 -10.16 -2.95
CA PHE A 134 5.81 -9.74 -3.19
C PHE A 134 5.64 -8.80 -4.38
N ASP A 135 6.66 -7.98 -4.67
CA ASP A 135 6.77 -7.16 -5.89
C ASP A 135 5.74 -6.02 -6.00
N GLU A 136 5.37 -5.35 -4.91
CA GLU A 136 4.55 -4.14 -5.02
C GLU A 136 5.34 -2.94 -5.57
N ASP A 137 4.64 -1.98 -6.20
CA ASP A 137 5.26 -0.71 -6.65
C ASP A 137 5.40 0.28 -5.49
N PHE A 138 4.41 0.27 -4.58
CA PHE A 138 4.41 1.04 -3.35
C PHE A 138 3.99 0.18 -2.16
N ALA A 139 4.43 0.54 -0.95
CA ALA A 139 3.96 -0.07 0.29
C ALA A 139 3.52 0.98 1.33
N THR A 140 2.51 0.69 2.14
CA THR A 140 2.18 1.54 3.30
C THR A 140 3.06 1.21 4.50
N VAL A 141 3.56 2.25 5.18
CA VAL A 141 4.53 2.13 6.28
C VAL A 141 4.04 2.89 7.52
N ASN A 142 4.15 2.26 8.69
CA ASN A 142 3.83 2.88 9.98
C ASN A 142 5.09 3.57 10.56
N PRO A 143 5.09 4.89 10.76
CA PRO A 143 6.28 5.65 11.17
C PRO A 143 6.51 5.67 12.68
N TYR A 144 5.71 4.95 13.49
CA TYR A 144 5.71 5.09 14.95
C TYR A 144 7.09 4.88 15.60
N LEU A 145 7.93 4.01 15.01
CA LEU A 145 9.28 3.71 15.50
C LEU A 145 10.34 4.73 15.02
N GLY A 146 9.93 5.78 14.31
CA GLY A 146 10.80 6.84 13.81
C GLY A 146 11.59 6.41 12.57
N SER A 147 12.71 7.13 12.33
CA SER A 147 13.55 6.95 11.15
C SER A 147 14.07 5.52 10.98
N ASP A 148 14.35 4.81 12.08
CA ASP A 148 14.84 3.43 12.05
C ASP A 148 13.84 2.45 11.43
N GLY A 149 12.55 2.80 11.47
CA GLY A 149 11.49 2.03 10.83
C GLY A 149 11.15 2.44 9.41
N VAL A 150 11.49 3.66 8.99
CA VAL A 150 11.11 4.18 7.66
C VAL A 150 12.28 4.23 6.69
N LYS A 151 13.47 4.65 7.12
CA LYS A 151 14.65 4.79 6.25
C LYS A 151 15.02 3.49 5.52
N PRO A 152 14.95 2.28 6.11
CA PRO A 152 15.20 1.05 5.38
C PRO A 152 14.29 0.85 4.16
N PHE A 153 13.03 1.31 4.23
CA PHE A 153 12.13 1.30 3.08
C PHE A 153 12.56 2.34 2.02
N VAL A 154 12.96 3.54 2.44
CA VAL A 154 13.44 4.59 1.53
C VAL A 154 14.69 4.12 0.77
N ASP A 155 15.63 3.47 1.46
CA ASP A 155 16.85 2.94 0.86
C ASP A 155 16.56 1.86 -0.20
N VAL A 156 15.62 0.95 0.09
CA VAL A 156 15.14 -0.05 -0.88
C VAL A 156 14.42 0.63 -2.05
N CYS A 157 13.58 1.64 -1.79
CA CYS A 157 12.89 2.39 -2.85
C CYS A 157 13.86 3.04 -3.82
N ASN A 158 14.91 3.68 -3.30
CA ASN A 158 15.94 4.32 -4.11
C ASN A 158 16.74 3.32 -4.94
N ARG A 159 17.01 2.12 -4.40
CA ARG A 159 17.72 1.06 -5.11
C ARG A 159 16.89 0.36 -6.18
N CYS A 160 15.59 0.21 -5.94
CA CYS A 160 14.71 -0.66 -6.72
C CYS A 160 13.64 0.09 -7.52
N ASP A 161 13.72 1.42 -7.58
CA ASP A 161 12.73 2.32 -8.19
C ASP A 161 11.29 2.04 -7.71
N ARG A 162 11.08 2.16 -6.39
CA ARG A 162 9.78 1.99 -5.71
C ARG A 162 9.38 3.23 -4.92
N GLY A 163 8.25 3.17 -4.23
CA GLY A 163 7.87 4.19 -3.25
C GLY A 163 7.15 3.64 -2.02
N ILE A 164 6.83 4.53 -1.09
CA ILE A 164 6.05 4.21 0.11
C ILE A 164 5.00 5.28 0.38
N PHE A 165 3.96 4.91 1.13
CA PHE A 165 3.03 5.86 1.72
C PHE A 165 3.02 5.71 3.25
N VAL A 166 3.52 6.73 3.94
CA VAL A 166 3.68 6.73 5.39
C VAL A 166 2.38 7.16 6.06
N LEU A 167 1.95 6.47 7.12
CA LEU A 167 0.75 6.83 7.87
C LEU A 167 0.91 8.15 8.62
N VAL A 168 0.19 9.20 8.20
CA VAL A 168 0.23 10.54 8.82
C VAL A 168 -1.02 10.79 9.66
N LYS A 169 -2.19 10.84 9.02
CA LYS A 169 -3.49 11.04 9.67
C LYS A 169 -4.49 10.00 9.15
N THR A 170 -4.80 8.98 9.94
CA THR A 170 -5.64 7.86 9.48
C THR A 170 -7.14 8.17 9.62
N SER A 171 -7.99 7.49 8.86
CA SER A 171 -9.43 7.77 8.78
C SER A 171 -10.28 7.17 9.92
N ASN A 172 -9.70 6.34 10.80
CA ASN A 172 -10.44 5.67 11.85
C ASN A 172 -10.89 6.65 12.97
N PRO A 173 -12.02 6.35 13.67
CA PRO A 173 -12.56 7.22 14.71
C PRO A 173 -11.60 7.49 15.87
N SER A 174 -10.82 6.49 16.29
CA SER A 174 -9.86 6.61 17.38
C SER A 174 -8.51 7.23 16.99
N SER A 175 -8.32 7.67 15.74
CA SER A 175 -7.04 8.20 15.27
C SER A 175 -6.49 9.34 16.15
N GLY A 176 -7.38 10.16 16.70
CA GLY A 176 -7.04 11.29 17.57
C GLY A 176 -6.48 10.94 18.95
N GLU A 177 -6.57 9.68 19.39
CA GLU A 177 -6.00 9.25 20.67
C GLU A 177 -4.50 9.53 20.76
N PHE A 178 -3.80 9.40 19.64
CA PHE A 178 -2.38 9.71 19.49
C PHE A 178 -2.14 10.83 18.48
N GLN A 179 -2.75 10.77 17.30
CA GLN A 179 -2.36 11.63 16.17
C GLN A 179 -2.70 13.10 16.41
N ASP A 180 -3.70 13.38 17.25
CA ASP A 180 -4.14 14.74 17.58
C ASP A 180 -3.57 15.24 18.92
N ARG A 181 -2.72 14.44 19.57
CA ARG A 181 -2.02 14.85 20.80
C ARG A 181 -1.01 15.94 20.48
N LEU A 182 -1.07 17.02 21.25
CA LEU A 182 -0.16 18.14 21.08
C LEU A 182 1.24 17.78 21.59
N MET A 183 2.25 17.98 20.74
CA MET A 183 3.66 18.05 21.10
C MET A 183 4.18 19.40 20.62
N ASP A 184 4.80 20.17 21.51
CA ASP A 184 5.33 21.50 21.19
C ASP A 184 4.28 22.43 20.51
N GLY A 185 3.03 22.34 20.95
CA GLY A 185 1.92 23.17 20.46
C GLY A 185 1.30 22.75 19.12
N ARG A 186 1.80 21.67 18.48
CA ARG A 186 1.25 21.11 17.23
C ARG A 186 0.82 19.65 17.43
N PRO A 187 -0.24 19.18 16.77
CA PRO A 187 -0.64 17.78 16.86
C PRO A 187 0.42 16.84 16.27
N LEU A 188 0.55 15.64 16.83
CA LEU A 188 1.55 14.65 16.44
C LEU A 188 1.59 14.37 14.93
N TYR A 189 0.43 14.31 14.27
CA TYR A 189 0.39 14.05 12.82
C TYR A 189 1.14 15.11 11.99
N GLU A 190 1.20 16.36 12.46
CA GLU A 190 1.95 17.41 11.77
C GLU A 190 3.47 17.21 11.89
N HIS A 191 3.95 16.72 13.04
CA HIS A 191 5.35 16.35 13.21
C HIS A 191 5.73 15.15 12.34
N VAL A 192 4.81 14.19 12.21
CA VAL A 192 4.98 13.06 11.27
C VAL A 192 5.00 13.58 9.83
N ALA A 193 4.15 14.54 9.47
CA ALA A 193 4.17 15.16 8.14
C ALA A 193 5.52 15.85 7.84
N ASP A 194 6.10 16.58 8.81
CA ASP A 194 7.44 17.16 8.66
C ASP A 194 8.51 16.08 8.42
N LYS A 195 8.42 14.94 9.11
CA LYS A 195 9.32 13.80 8.89
C LYS A 195 9.14 13.12 7.54
N VAL A 196 7.90 12.99 7.07
CA VAL A 196 7.62 12.47 5.72
C VAL A 196 8.23 13.38 4.65
N ARG A 197 8.14 14.71 4.81
CA ARG A 197 8.82 15.66 3.91
C ARG A 197 10.34 15.45 3.95
N GLU A 198 10.94 15.41 5.15
CA GLU A 198 12.38 15.23 5.35
C GLU A 198 12.89 13.92 4.70
N TRP A 199 12.26 12.78 4.99
CA TRP A 199 12.63 11.51 4.35
C TRP A 199 12.42 11.51 2.84
N GLY A 200 11.45 12.31 2.36
CA GLY A 200 11.17 12.44 0.95
C GLY A 200 12.22 13.19 0.15
N GLU A 201 13.00 14.08 0.78
CA GLU A 201 14.10 14.82 0.14
C GLU A 201 15.17 13.88 -0.42
N ASP A 202 15.41 12.75 0.27
CA ASP A 202 16.36 11.70 -0.14
C ASP A 202 15.82 10.79 -1.27
N SER A 203 14.56 10.96 -1.70
CA SER A 203 13.88 10.07 -2.65
C SER A 203 13.01 10.82 -3.67
N MET A 204 13.50 11.97 -4.13
CA MET A 204 12.82 12.78 -5.14
C MET A 204 12.85 12.11 -6.53
N ASP A 205 11.72 12.15 -7.23
CA ASP A 205 11.55 11.74 -8.62
C ASP A 205 10.78 12.87 -9.34
N GLY A 206 11.55 13.77 -9.97
CA GLY A 206 11.04 15.01 -10.52
C GLY A 206 10.59 15.99 -9.44
N ALA A 207 9.35 16.49 -9.56
CA ALA A 207 8.78 17.47 -8.64
C ALA A 207 8.19 16.86 -7.35
N TYR A 208 8.10 15.54 -7.27
CA TYR A 208 7.47 14.83 -6.15
C TYR A 208 8.39 13.73 -5.60
N SER A 209 8.19 13.38 -4.34
CA SER A 209 8.93 12.30 -3.69
C SER A 209 8.27 10.94 -3.89
N ASN A 210 9.08 9.87 -3.95
CA ASN A 210 8.60 8.50 -3.81
C ASN A 210 8.18 8.16 -2.36
N VAL A 211 8.47 9.02 -1.38
CA VAL A 211 7.90 8.97 -0.03
C VAL A 211 6.63 9.82 0.00
N GLY A 212 5.49 9.13 -0.03
CA GLY A 212 4.15 9.69 0.08
C GLY A 212 3.60 9.65 1.50
N ALA A 213 2.41 10.20 1.68
CA ALA A 213 1.66 10.21 2.95
C ALA A 213 0.28 9.55 2.80
N VAL A 214 -0.20 8.90 3.85
CA VAL A 214 -1.61 8.49 4.00
C VAL A 214 -2.31 9.51 4.89
N VAL A 215 -3.33 10.16 4.32
CA VAL A 215 -4.18 11.15 5.02
C VAL A 215 -5.64 10.83 4.70
N GLY A 216 -6.42 10.47 5.71
CA GLY A 216 -7.80 10.01 5.55
C GLY A 216 -8.77 11.11 5.09
N ALA A 217 -9.71 10.74 4.23
CA ALA A 217 -10.74 11.62 3.68
C ALA A 217 -11.67 12.22 4.76
N THR A 218 -11.81 11.57 5.91
CA THR A 218 -12.70 11.95 7.03
C THR A 218 -12.34 13.31 7.64
N TYR A 219 -11.12 13.79 7.43
CA TYR A 219 -10.52 14.95 8.12
C TYR A 219 -10.02 15.99 7.11
N PRO A 220 -10.93 16.72 6.41
CA PRO A 220 -10.55 17.61 5.31
C PRO A 220 -9.67 18.79 5.73
N GLU A 221 -9.88 19.35 6.93
CA GLU A 221 -9.06 20.45 7.46
C GLU A 221 -7.61 20.01 7.70
N GLN A 222 -7.43 18.82 8.28
CA GLN A 222 -6.12 18.18 8.48
C GLN A 222 -5.47 17.86 7.13
N GLY A 223 -6.27 17.50 6.12
CA GLY A 223 -5.81 17.34 4.73
C GLY A 223 -5.23 18.62 4.13
N GLU A 224 -5.87 19.77 4.36
CA GLU A 224 -5.35 21.07 3.90
C GLU A 224 -4.03 21.43 4.60
N ILE A 225 -3.95 21.22 5.91
CA ILE A 225 -2.73 21.44 6.70
C ILE A 225 -1.60 20.52 6.20
N ALA A 226 -1.88 19.23 6.03
CA ALA A 226 -0.91 18.25 5.54
C ALA A 226 -0.37 18.62 4.15
N ARG A 227 -1.24 19.09 3.23
CA ARG A 227 -0.81 19.58 1.91
C ARG A 227 0.12 20.79 2.00
N LYS A 228 -0.14 21.73 2.91
CA LYS A 228 0.75 22.91 3.13
C LYS A 228 2.11 22.48 3.69
N LEU A 229 2.14 21.52 4.61
CA LEU A 229 3.38 21.03 5.22
C LEU A 229 4.23 20.19 4.26
N MET A 230 3.58 19.48 3.33
CA MET A 230 4.22 18.53 2.43
C MET A 230 3.90 18.81 0.94
N PRO A 231 4.34 19.96 0.38
CA PRO A 231 3.96 20.41 -0.96
C PRO A 231 4.38 19.45 -2.09
N HIS A 232 5.52 18.76 -1.90
CA HIS A 232 6.10 17.81 -2.87
C HIS A 232 5.84 16.34 -2.53
N THR A 233 4.92 16.07 -1.61
CA THR A 233 4.54 14.70 -1.20
C THR A 233 3.21 14.33 -1.82
N TYR A 234 3.13 13.15 -2.43
CA TYR A 234 1.87 12.60 -2.91
C TYR A 234 1.04 12.05 -1.73
N ILE A 235 -0.26 12.33 -1.71
CA ILE A 235 -1.14 11.89 -0.62
C ILE A 235 -2.08 10.80 -1.13
N LEU A 236 -2.01 9.62 -0.52
CA LEU A 236 -3.00 8.56 -0.63
C LEU A 236 -4.15 8.86 0.34
N VAL A 237 -5.36 9.01 -0.19
CA VAL A 237 -6.54 9.44 0.58
C VAL A 237 -7.55 8.29 0.71
N PRO A 238 -7.43 7.42 1.74
CA PRO A 238 -8.43 6.38 2.01
C PRO A 238 -9.68 6.96 2.70
N GLY A 239 -10.80 6.23 2.63
CA GLY A 239 -12.02 6.53 3.38
C GLY A 239 -13.19 7.08 2.54
N TYR A 240 -13.16 6.96 1.22
CA TYR A 240 -14.27 7.31 0.35
C TYR A 240 -15.13 6.07 0.02
N GLY A 241 -16.46 6.18 0.17
CA GLY A 241 -17.43 5.20 -0.34
C GLY A 241 -17.64 3.91 0.48
N ALA A 242 -16.95 3.73 1.62
CA ALA A 242 -17.11 2.58 2.51
C ALA A 242 -18.29 2.72 3.48
#